data_AF-A0A0B1TT62-F1
#
_entry.id   AF-A0A0B1TT62-F1
#
_cell.length_a   1.000
_cell.length_b   1.000
_cell.length_c   1.000
_cell.angle_alpha   90.00
_cell.angle_beta   90.00
_cell.angle_gamma   90.00
#
_symmetry.space_group_name_H-M   'P 1'
#
loop_
_entity.id
_entity.type
_entity.pdbx_description
1 polymer ?
#
loop_
_entity_poly.entity_id
_entity_poly.type
_entity_poly.pdbx_seq_one_letter_code
_entity_poly.pdbx_strand_id
1 'polypeptide(L)'
;MMLVLLFLKNSTNVSFSDVLILEQFMREDGTVLPRQLTGLCKKQQLRLERCVMQAHWAGLFPDRTIPDFDRSGYKRFNRYWNDDMDMYRLSEKLEDGTWYYIKRYNTENQRVPHRKPKR
;
A
#
# COMPACT_ATOMS: atom_id res chain seq x y z
N MET A 1 -3.82 -18.88 18.38
CA MET A 1 -3.19 -17.54 18.47
C MET A 1 -1.71 -17.60 18.84
N MET A 2 -1.25 -18.38 19.84
CA MET A 2 0.19 -18.50 20.18
C MET A 2 1.08 -19.16 19.11
N LEU A 3 0.53 -20.04 18.26
CA LEU A 3 1.31 -20.82 17.29
C LEU A 3 1.88 -19.99 16.11
N VAL A 4 1.29 -18.85 15.74
CA VAL A 4 1.78 -18.03 14.62
C VAL A 4 2.83 -16.98 15.06
N LEU A 5 2.76 -16.52 16.30
CA LEU A 5 3.80 -15.67 16.90
C LEU A 5 5.18 -16.34 16.90
N LEU A 6 5.22 -17.68 17.05
CA LEU A 6 6.46 -18.47 16.96
C LEU A 6 7.01 -18.57 15.53
N PHE A 7 6.15 -18.59 14.51
CA PHE A 7 6.57 -18.76 13.11
C PHE A 7 7.25 -17.49 12.55
N LEU A 8 6.76 -16.31 12.92
CA LEU A 8 7.33 -15.02 12.47
C LEU A 8 8.49 -14.50 13.29
N LYS A 9 8.68 -14.98 14.52
CA LYS A 9 9.90 -14.67 15.26
C LYS A 9 11.14 -15.20 14.52
N ASN A 10 10.97 -16.25 13.71
CA ASN A 10 12.02 -16.94 12.96
C ASN A 10 12.00 -16.70 11.44
N SER A 11 10.83 -16.39 10.84
CA SER A 11 10.74 -16.16 9.39
C SER A 11 11.16 -14.74 9.00
N THR A 12 12.25 -14.63 8.25
CA THR A 12 12.89 -13.37 7.86
C THR A 12 12.30 -12.74 6.60
N ASN A 13 11.33 -13.38 5.92
CA ASN A 13 10.81 -12.89 4.65
C ASN A 13 9.27 -12.90 4.57
N VAL A 14 8.68 -11.79 5.03
CA VAL A 14 7.27 -11.47 4.77
C VAL A 14 7.20 -10.51 3.59
N SER A 15 6.24 -10.76 2.69
CA SER A 15 5.89 -9.94 1.53
C SER A 15 4.51 -9.30 1.70
N PHE A 16 4.20 -8.30 0.89
CA PHE A 16 2.87 -7.67 0.90
C PHE A 16 1.76 -8.62 0.41
N SER A 17 2.10 -9.66 -0.34
CA SER A 17 1.17 -10.69 -0.82
C SER A 17 0.80 -11.73 0.23
N ASP A 18 1.48 -11.78 1.39
CA ASP A 18 1.20 -12.75 2.45
C ASP A 18 -0.01 -12.33 3.31
N VAL A 19 -1.16 -12.19 2.66
CA VAL A 19 -2.38 -11.57 3.19
C VAL A 19 -2.81 -12.21 4.52
N LEU A 20 -2.80 -13.54 4.60
CA LEU A 20 -3.19 -14.31 5.80
C LEU A 20 -2.26 -14.10 6.98
N ILE A 21 -0.98 -13.79 6.73
CA ILE A 21 -0.01 -13.47 7.78
C ILE A 21 -0.26 -12.05 8.27
N LEU A 22 -0.39 -11.11 7.33
CA LEU A 22 -0.59 -9.69 7.63
C LEU A 22 -1.88 -9.45 8.42
N GLU A 23 -2.99 -10.14 8.09
CA GLU A 23 -4.27 -10.02 8.82
C GLU A 23 -4.16 -10.30 10.31
N GLN A 24 -3.26 -11.19 10.71
CA GLN A 24 -3.08 -11.54 12.13
C GLN A 24 -2.45 -10.42 12.95
N PHE A 25 -1.78 -9.47 12.29
CA PHE A 25 -1.16 -8.31 12.91
C PHE A 25 -1.95 -7.03 12.67
N MET A 26 -3.17 -7.13 12.14
CA MET A 26 -4.06 -6.01 11.92
C MET A 26 -5.27 -6.06 12.84
N ARG A 27 -5.84 -4.88 13.10
CA ARG A 27 -7.17 -4.73 13.67
C ARG A 27 -8.24 -4.92 12.58
N GLU A 28 -9.50 -4.87 12.99
CA GLU A 28 -10.64 -4.93 12.07
C GLU A 28 -10.67 -3.72 11.12
N ASP A 29 -10.21 -2.56 11.57
CA ASP A 29 -10.11 -1.33 10.78
C ASP A 29 -8.93 -1.31 9.77
N GLY A 30 -8.13 -2.38 9.71
CA GLY A 30 -6.97 -2.49 8.83
C GLY A 30 -5.71 -1.77 9.32
N THR A 31 -5.72 -1.20 10.52
CA THR A 31 -4.54 -0.63 11.16
C THR A 31 -3.66 -1.72 11.79
N VAL A 32 -2.34 -1.49 11.82
CA VAL A 32 -1.38 -2.45 12.38
C VAL A 32 -1.41 -2.41 13.91
N LEU A 33 -1.34 -3.58 14.54
CA LEU A 33 -1.22 -3.71 15.99
C LEU A 33 0.10 -3.07 16.49
N PRO A 34 0.07 -2.39 17.65
CA PRO A 34 1.25 -1.77 18.22
C PRO A 34 2.30 -2.81 18.62
N ARG A 35 3.58 -2.43 18.53
CA ARG A 35 4.74 -3.32 18.78
C ARG A 35 4.68 -4.06 20.13
N GLN A 36 4.12 -3.42 21.15
CA GLN A 36 3.94 -3.98 22.49
C GLN A 36 3.03 -5.22 22.49
N LEU A 37 2.04 -5.27 21.59
CA LEU A 37 1.14 -6.41 21.43
C LEU A 37 1.70 -7.44 20.45
N THR A 38 2.36 -6.99 19.37
CA THR A 38 2.93 -7.90 18.36
C THR A 38 4.17 -8.64 18.86
N GLY A 39 4.91 -8.06 19.81
CA GLY A 39 6.16 -8.63 20.34
C GLY A 39 7.33 -8.63 19.34
N LEU A 40 7.19 -7.96 18.20
CA LEU A 40 8.20 -7.89 17.15
C LEU A 40 9.36 -6.95 17.51
N CYS A 41 10.55 -7.22 16.95
CA CYS A 41 11.64 -6.25 17.02
C CYS A 41 11.31 -5.02 16.18
N LYS A 42 11.96 -3.88 16.46
CA LYS A 42 11.69 -2.61 15.76
C LYS A 42 11.80 -2.74 14.23
N LYS A 43 12.81 -3.48 13.74
CA LYS A 43 13.02 -3.68 12.29
C LYS A 43 11.91 -4.52 11.66
N GLN A 44 11.48 -5.59 12.34
CA GLN A 44 10.39 -6.45 11.88
C GLN A 44 9.06 -5.71 11.87
N GLN A 45 8.77 -4.93 12.93
CA GLN A 45 7.57 -4.10 13.01
C GLN A 45 7.50 -3.11 11.84
N LEU A 46 8.59 -2.39 11.56
CA LEU A 46 8.65 -1.44 10.45
C LEU A 46 8.45 -2.12 9.08
N ARG A 47 9.03 -3.31 8.89
CA ARG A 47 8.81 -4.10 7.67
C ARG A 47 7.35 -4.52 7.54
N LEU A 48 6.74 -4.99 8.63
CA LEU A 48 5.34 -5.39 8.65
C LEU A 48 4.42 -4.21 8.32
N GLU A 49 4.66 -3.04 8.91
CA GLU A 49 3.94 -1.80 8.60
C GLU A 49 4.03 -1.43 7.11
N ARG A 50 5.22 -1.54 6.51
CA ARG A 50 5.42 -1.31 5.07
C ARG A 50 4.66 -2.32 4.22
N CYS A 51 4.73 -3.61 4.54
CA CYS A 51 4.01 -4.65 3.80
C CYS A 51 2.49 -4.46 3.89
N VAL A 52 1.95 -4.10 5.06
CA VAL A 52 0.52 -3.79 5.22
C VAL A 52 0.13 -2.57 4.37
N MET A 53 0.92 -1.50 4.39
CA MET A 53 0.67 -0.32 3.56
C MET A 53 0.69 -0.67 2.06
N GLN A 54 1.67 -1.46 1.63
CA GLN A 54 1.78 -1.95 0.25
C GLN A 54 0.58 -2.79 -0.17
N ALA A 55 0.09 -3.67 0.72
CA ALA A 55 -1.07 -4.53 0.48
C ALA A 55 -2.37 -3.72 0.37
N HIS A 56 -2.58 -2.72 1.23
CA HIS A 56 -3.67 -1.76 1.10
C HIS A 56 -3.63 -1.04 -0.24
N TRP A 57 -2.44 -0.62 -0.66
CA TRP A 57 -2.22 0.08 -1.91
C TRP A 57 -2.38 -0.77 -3.16
N ALA A 58 -2.13 -2.07 -3.04
CA ALA A 58 -2.39 -3.09 -4.06
C ALA A 58 -3.87 -3.54 -4.07
N GLY A 59 -4.67 -3.14 -3.07
CA GLY A 59 -6.09 -3.49 -2.98
C GLY A 59 -6.37 -4.90 -2.42
N LEU A 60 -5.43 -5.48 -1.68
CA LEU A 60 -5.57 -6.84 -1.13
C LEU A 60 -6.50 -6.94 0.09
N PHE A 61 -6.91 -5.81 0.68
CA PHE A 61 -7.78 -5.73 1.86
C PHE A 61 -9.06 -4.92 1.59
N PRO A 62 -9.98 -5.40 0.73
CA PRO A 62 -11.18 -4.64 0.38
C PRO A 62 -12.09 -4.34 1.58
N ASP A 63 -12.17 -5.25 2.55
CA ASP A 63 -13.07 -5.13 3.70
C ASP A 63 -12.48 -4.30 4.85
N ARG A 64 -11.16 -4.08 4.83
CA ARG A 64 -10.41 -3.37 5.89
C ARG A 64 -9.78 -2.08 5.41
N THR A 65 -10.23 -1.54 4.26
CA THR A 65 -9.76 -0.23 3.80
C THR A 65 -10.48 0.88 4.55
N ILE A 66 -9.71 1.82 5.08
CA ILE A 66 -10.22 3.06 5.67
C ILE A 66 -11.00 3.81 4.57
N PRO A 67 -12.22 4.30 4.82
CA PRO A 67 -13.01 5.00 3.80
C PRO A 67 -12.31 6.25 3.22
N ASP A 68 -11.40 6.86 4.00
CA ASP A 68 -10.60 8.02 3.59
C ASP A 68 -9.39 7.68 2.71
N PHE A 69 -9.27 6.43 2.25
CA PHE A 69 -8.18 6.04 1.37
C PHE A 69 -8.35 6.68 -0.02
N ASP A 70 -7.65 7.80 -0.23
CA ASP A 70 -7.65 8.51 -1.51
C ASP A 70 -7.13 7.60 -2.65
N ARG A 71 -8.07 7.07 -3.44
CA ARG A 71 -7.81 6.33 -4.69
C ARG A 71 -7.90 7.23 -5.92
N SER A 72 -7.91 8.55 -5.78
CA SER A 72 -8.01 9.45 -6.94
C SER A 72 -6.74 9.46 -7.80
N GLY A 73 -6.88 9.92 -9.05
CA GLY A 73 -5.76 10.10 -9.97
C GLY A 73 -5.03 8.79 -10.29
N TYR A 74 -3.70 8.81 -10.15
CA TYR A 74 -2.85 7.65 -10.45
C TYR A 74 -2.96 6.54 -9.39
N LYS A 75 -3.50 6.83 -8.20
CA LYS A 75 -3.61 5.87 -7.09
C LYS A 75 -4.64 4.77 -7.32
N ARG A 76 -5.50 4.92 -8.34
CA ARG A 76 -6.50 3.91 -8.75
C ARG A 76 -5.92 2.73 -9.52
N PHE A 77 -4.72 2.87 -10.08
CA PHE A 77 -4.12 1.82 -10.90
C PHE A 77 -3.49 0.74 -10.02
N ASN A 78 -3.44 -0.49 -10.53
CA ASN A 78 -2.84 -1.62 -9.83
C ASN A 78 -1.36 -1.33 -9.51
N ARG A 79 -0.97 -1.59 -8.26
CA ARG A 79 0.40 -1.43 -7.77
C ARG A 79 0.93 -2.77 -7.27
N TYR A 80 2.16 -3.07 -7.64
CA TYR A 80 2.90 -4.26 -7.23
C TYR A 80 4.27 -3.82 -6.74
N TRP A 81 4.83 -4.58 -5.81
CA TRP A 81 6.09 -4.26 -5.15
C TRP A 81 7.01 -5.47 -5.18
N ASN A 82 8.30 -5.27 -5.41
CA ASN A 82 9.25 -6.38 -5.37
C ASN A 82 9.64 -6.76 -3.94
N ASP A 83 9.74 -5.77 -3.05
CA ASP A 83 10.03 -5.96 -1.62
C ASP A 83 9.49 -4.79 -0.78
N ASP A 84 9.73 -4.82 0.53
CA ASP A 84 9.21 -3.83 1.47
C ASP A 84 9.83 -2.44 1.32
N MET A 85 11.00 -2.34 0.68
CA MET A 85 11.73 -1.08 0.48
C MET A 85 11.51 -0.47 -0.90
N ASP A 86 10.84 -1.19 -1.80
CA ASP A 86 10.62 -0.81 -3.20
C ASP A 86 9.94 0.56 -3.34
N MET A 87 9.10 0.94 -2.37
CA MET A 87 8.47 2.26 -2.28
C MET A 87 9.47 3.42 -2.12
N TYR A 88 10.62 3.18 -1.50
CA TYR A 88 11.62 4.21 -1.17
C TYR A 88 12.77 4.26 -2.17
N ARG A 89 12.85 3.31 -3.10
CA ARG A 89 13.91 3.31 -4.11
C ARG A 89 13.66 4.43 -5.11
N LEU A 90 14.62 5.33 -5.25
CA LEU A 90 14.67 6.21 -6.41
C LEU A 90 15.00 5.36 -7.64
N SER A 91 14.12 5.36 -8.64
CA SER A 91 14.45 4.87 -9.97
C SER A 91 14.97 6.03 -10.81
N GLU A 92 16.21 5.97 -11.26
CA GLU A 92 16.71 6.84 -12.32
C GLU A 92 16.20 6.32 -13.66
N LYS A 93 15.48 7.17 -14.41
CA LYS A 93 15.08 6.85 -15.78
C LYS A 93 16.19 7.34 -16.70
N LEU A 94 17.03 6.43 -17.18
CA LEU A 94 17.95 6.71 -18.27
C LEU A 94 17.13 6.77 -19.57
N GLU A 95 16.70 7.97 -19.97
CA GLU A 95 16.05 8.17 -21.27
C GLU A 95 17.12 8.51 -22.32
N ASP A 96 17.54 7.52 -23.10
CA ASP A 96 18.41 7.76 -24.25
C ASP A 96 17.60 8.39 -25.40
N GLY A 97 17.68 9.72 -25.48
CA GLY A 97 17.21 10.55 -26.57
C GLY A 97 15.69 10.52 -26.81
N THR A 98 14.92 11.41 -26.19
CA THR A 98 13.47 11.48 -26.47
C THR A 98 12.91 12.90 -26.42
N TRP A 99 12.43 13.35 -27.57
CA TRP A 99 11.37 14.35 -27.67
C TRP A 99 10.13 13.78 -26.96
N TYR A 100 9.61 14.55 -26.00
CA TYR A 100 8.64 14.09 -25.00
C TYR A 100 7.27 13.73 -25.58
N TYR A 101 6.95 12.43 -25.71
CA TYR A 101 5.55 11.98 -25.74
C TYR A 101 5.16 11.40 -24.37
N ILE A 102 4.64 12.26 -23.49
CA ILE A 102 3.98 11.81 -22.27
C ILE A 102 2.62 11.22 -22.68
N LYS A 103 2.45 9.89 -22.63
CA LYS A 103 1.13 9.26 -22.74
C LYS A 103 0.24 9.72 -21.60
N ARG A 104 -0.60 10.72 -21.86
CA ARG A 104 -1.71 11.12 -20.98
C ARG A 104 -2.89 10.20 -21.30
N TYR A 105 -3.27 9.32 -20.37
CA TYR A 105 -4.50 8.55 -20.51
C TYR A 105 -5.70 9.51 -20.53
N ASN A 106 -6.61 9.38 -21.51
CA ASN A 106 -7.81 10.18 -21.54
C ASN A 106 -8.66 9.87 -20.28
N THR A 107 -8.97 10.89 -19.49
CA THR A 107 -9.74 10.77 -18.24
C THR A 107 -11.09 11.47 -18.39
N GLU A 108 -11.83 11.20 -19.46
CA GLU A 108 -13.21 11.65 -19.63
C GLU A 108 -14.14 10.58 -19.05
N ASN A 109 -15.11 10.82 -18.15
CA ASN A 109 -15.91 12.00 -17.87
C ASN A 109 -16.16 12.21 -16.35
N GLN A 110 -15.65 13.28 -15.75
CA GLN A 110 -16.33 13.91 -14.61
C GLN A 110 -16.56 15.38 -14.95
N ARG A 111 -17.82 15.73 -15.26
CA ARG A 111 -18.21 17.14 -15.44
C ARG A 111 -18.20 17.81 -14.07
N VAL A 112 -17.12 18.50 -13.73
CA VAL A 112 -17.08 19.35 -12.54
C VAL A 112 -17.52 20.76 -12.96
N PRO A 113 -18.70 21.26 -12.54
CA PRO A 113 -19.17 22.58 -12.94
C PRO A 113 -18.32 23.68 -12.28
N HIS A 114 -17.78 24.59 -13.10
CA HIS A 114 -16.88 25.66 -12.64
C HIS A 114 -17.57 26.89 -12.02
N ARG A 115 -18.90 26.98 -12.05
CA ARG A 115 -19.63 28.11 -11.45
C ARG A 115 -20.84 27.62 -10.65
N LYS A 116 -20.97 28.09 -9.42
CA LYS A 116 -22.26 28.02 -8.70
C LYS A 116 -23.27 28.93 -9.42
N PRO A 117 -24.48 28.45 -9.73
CA PRO A 117 -25.49 29.29 -10.36
C PRO A 117 -25.89 30.43 -9.43
N LYS A 118 -25.95 31.66 -9.96
CA LYS A 118 -26.51 32.81 -9.26
C LYS A 118 -28.04 32.71 -9.32
N ARG A 119 -28.70 32.83 -8.17
CA ARG A 119 -30.16 32.98 -8.04
C ARG A 119 -30.61 34.31 -8.64
#